data_AF-A0A1U8BN96-F1
#
_entry.id   AF-A0A1U8BN96-F1
#
_cell.length_a   1.000
_cell.length_b   1.000
_cell.length_c   1.000
_cell.angle_alpha   90.00
_cell.angle_beta   90.00
_cell.angle_gamma   90.00
#
_symmetry.space_group_name_H-M   'P 1'
#
loop_
_entity.id
_entity.type
_entity.pdbx_description
1 polymer ?
#
loop_
_entity_poly.entity_id
_entity_poly.type
_entity_poly.pdbx_seq_one_letter_code
_entity_poly.pdbx_strand_id
1 'polypeptide(L)'
;MSCRIHVFPTVLSPSLSANYTSKNLISVSPRPRFSLNRSRPNTQLSWKKTLKPLKRRKLEIRSSTHDPGETGRWGKFVPKGAVAEKIFRLISGATSSPICQFVSSPTTFLHSVDPRIKLVWLLALVALPARSHIVMRFGLVIYLALLSIWILPKHVWMDQLGRVGLLSGFLFLMLGFGSDGVPPLVQLRTPPAAMVGLPDIPMSLGGYSYLVMKLGPLQLTRKGLSVASTSACLTFTIFQSASLCLTTTTPEQLASAFGWFMHPLACIGAPVAEIILTLLLSLRFVNLVFDEVRNAALGIVARRIKWRQLTVMETIDIYVIYVRRIFKNIFSHAEQISQAMIVRGFRGKSNYHKIYLLSDSSDSSLGMEDIISLLCLVALIGGAFLSEFFLT
;
A
#
# COMPACT_ATOMS: atom_id res chain seq x y z
N MET A 1 39.39 -11.18 -15.70
CA MET A 1 38.93 -12.59 -15.73
C MET A 1 37.60 -12.64 -16.46
N SER A 2 37.48 -13.61 -17.36
CA SER A 2 36.57 -13.65 -18.52
C SER A 2 35.09 -13.75 -18.14
N CYS A 3 34.26 -12.85 -18.67
CA CYS A 3 32.81 -12.87 -18.47
C CYS A 3 32.16 -13.66 -19.62
N ARG A 4 31.61 -14.84 -19.33
CA ARG A 4 30.95 -15.72 -20.30
C ARG A 4 29.47 -15.36 -20.37
N ILE A 5 29.09 -14.57 -21.38
CA ILE A 5 27.69 -14.26 -21.69
C ILE A 5 27.08 -15.50 -22.37
N HIS A 6 26.17 -16.20 -21.69
CA HIS A 6 25.37 -17.25 -22.30
C HIS A 6 24.21 -16.63 -23.09
N VAL A 7 24.30 -16.75 -24.43
CA VAL A 7 23.25 -16.40 -25.38
C VAL A 7 22.30 -17.60 -25.50
N PHE A 8 21.01 -17.40 -25.24
CA PHE A 8 19.98 -18.41 -25.49
C PHE A 8 19.62 -18.45 -26.99
N PRO A 9 19.44 -19.64 -27.60
CA PRO A 9 19.20 -19.77 -29.03
C PRO A 9 17.76 -19.46 -29.42
N THR A 10 17.63 -18.59 -30.40
CA THR A 10 16.40 -18.26 -31.14
C THR A 10 15.93 -19.48 -31.93
N VAL A 11 14.66 -19.87 -31.75
CA VAL A 11 14.02 -20.94 -32.53
C VAL A 11 13.82 -20.47 -33.98
N LEU A 12 14.46 -21.18 -34.91
CA LEU A 12 14.31 -21.03 -36.36
C LEU A 12 12.93 -21.53 -36.82
N SER A 13 12.16 -20.67 -37.49
CA SER A 13 11.05 -21.06 -38.35
C SER A 13 11.58 -21.49 -39.73
N PRO A 14 11.13 -22.61 -40.32
CA PRO A 14 11.67 -23.09 -41.58
C PRO A 14 11.21 -22.24 -42.77
N SER A 15 12.18 -21.90 -43.62
CA SER A 15 12.00 -21.29 -44.93
C SER A 15 11.46 -22.32 -45.93
N LEU A 16 10.33 -22.01 -46.58
CA LEU A 16 9.85 -22.74 -47.75
C LEU A 16 10.39 -22.07 -49.02
N SER A 17 11.34 -22.76 -49.66
CA SER A 17 11.90 -22.45 -50.96
C SER A 17 10.88 -22.66 -52.08
N ALA A 18 10.90 -21.74 -53.04
CA ALA A 18 10.18 -21.82 -54.30
C ALA A 18 10.67 -22.99 -55.17
N ASN A 19 9.73 -23.65 -55.87
CA ASN A 19 9.90 -24.28 -57.18
C ASN A 19 8.55 -24.92 -57.60
N TYR A 20 7.88 -24.39 -58.64
CA TYR A 20 7.58 -25.11 -59.90
C TYR A 20 6.61 -24.34 -60.82
N THR A 21 7.15 -23.93 -61.97
CA THR A 21 6.62 -23.80 -63.35
C THR A 21 5.17 -23.39 -63.68
N SER A 22 5.13 -22.45 -64.62
CA SER A 22 4.05 -22.02 -65.50
C SER A 22 3.41 -23.11 -66.37
N LYS A 23 2.09 -22.97 -66.64
CA LYS A 23 1.45 -23.21 -67.95
C LYS A 23 -0.05 -22.83 -67.98
N ASN A 24 -0.38 -21.98 -68.96
CA ASN A 24 -1.62 -21.84 -69.76
C ASN A 24 -2.93 -21.38 -69.07
N LEU A 25 -3.39 -20.14 -69.32
CA LEU A 25 -4.24 -19.65 -70.44
C LEU A 25 -5.71 -20.09 -70.34
N ILE A 26 -6.62 -19.13 -70.12
CA ILE A 26 -7.79 -18.81 -70.95
C ILE A 26 -8.45 -17.50 -70.45
N SER A 27 -8.58 -16.56 -71.38
CA SER A 27 -9.34 -15.30 -71.31
C SER A 27 -10.84 -15.52 -71.43
N VAL A 28 -11.69 -14.75 -70.74
CA VAL A 28 -12.95 -14.17 -71.27
C VAL A 28 -13.38 -13.00 -70.36
N SER A 29 -13.54 -11.82 -70.95
CA SER A 29 -14.55 -10.80 -70.58
C SER A 29 -15.50 -10.68 -71.80
N PRO A 30 -16.75 -10.16 -71.76
CA PRO A 30 -17.19 -8.94 -71.05
C PRO A 30 -18.67 -8.92 -70.56
N ARG A 31 -19.11 -7.74 -70.07
CA ARG A 31 -20.45 -7.33 -69.58
C ARG A 31 -21.65 -7.62 -70.52
N PRO A 32 -22.90 -7.39 -70.02
CA PRO A 32 -23.69 -6.22 -70.45
C PRO A 32 -24.31 -5.46 -69.24
N ARG A 33 -24.22 -4.13 -69.12
CA ARG A 33 -25.08 -3.03 -69.66
C ARG A 33 -26.59 -3.17 -69.39
N PHE A 34 -27.09 -2.30 -68.50
CA PHE A 34 -28.34 -1.57 -68.70
C PHE A 34 -28.12 -0.09 -68.36
N SER A 35 -28.71 0.78 -69.18
CA SER A 35 -28.43 2.20 -69.32
C SER A 35 -29.66 3.07 -69.01
N LEU A 36 -29.37 4.29 -68.54
CA LEU A 36 -30.15 5.54 -68.61
C LEU A 36 -31.61 5.54 -68.13
N ASN A 37 -31.92 6.41 -67.16
CA ASN A 37 -32.67 7.61 -67.51
C ASN A 37 -32.44 8.79 -66.54
N ARG A 38 -32.38 9.98 -67.13
CA ARG A 38 -32.22 11.28 -66.50
C ARG A 38 -33.60 11.93 -66.48
N SER A 39 -34.17 12.12 -65.29
CA SER A 39 -35.33 13.00 -65.12
C SER A 39 -35.37 13.56 -63.70
N ARG A 40 -35.28 14.90 -63.65
CA ARG A 40 -35.55 15.72 -62.46
C ARG A 40 -36.97 15.40 -61.94
N PRO A 41 -37.18 15.48 -60.62
CA PRO A 41 -38.30 16.26 -60.15
C PRO A 41 -37.84 17.36 -59.22
N ASN A 42 -38.31 18.55 -59.57
CA ASN A 42 -38.37 19.72 -58.74
C ASN A 42 -39.39 19.42 -57.63
N THR A 43 -38.95 19.38 -56.38
CA THR A 43 -39.86 19.51 -55.23
C THR A 43 -39.17 20.41 -54.23
N GLN A 44 -39.42 21.71 -54.40
CA GLN A 44 -39.41 22.65 -53.29
C GLN A 44 -40.32 22.08 -52.20
N LEU A 45 -39.74 21.54 -51.13
CA LEU A 45 -40.44 21.38 -49.87
C LEU A 45 -39.72 22.24 -48.84
N SER A 46 -40.39 23.35 -48.51
CA SER A 46 -40.00 24.36 -47.54
C SER A 46 -39.57 23.74 -46.21
N TRP A 47 -38.27 23.70 -45.95
CA TRP A 47 -37.73 23.49 -44.60
C TRP A 47 -37.71 24.81 -43.83
N LYS A 48 -38.90 25.37 -43.59
CA LYS A 48 -39.15 26.29 -42.47
C LYS A 48 -39.97 25.56 -41.41
N LYS A 49 -39.35 24.59 -40.75
CA LYS A 49 -39.77 24.14 -39.42
C LYS A 49 -38.59 24.30 -38.47
N THR A 50 -38.77 25.28 -37.60
CA THR A 50 -37.96 25.64 -36.44
C THR A 50 -37.57 24.41 -35.62
N LEU A 51 -36.39 23.86 -35.92
CA LEU A 51 -35.65 23.02 -34.97
C LEU A 51 -35.15 23.94 -33.85
N LYS A 52 -35.89 23.97 -32.74
CA LYS A 52 -35.46 24.61 -31.49
C LYS A 52 -34.08 24.05 -31.14
N PRO A 53 -33.03 24.88 -31.03
CA PRO A 53 -31.74 24.38 -30.58
C PRO A 53 -31.89 23.90 -29.14
N LEU A 54 -31.53 22.63 -28.91
CA LEU A 54 -31.40 22.05 -27.58
C LEU A 54 -30.43 22.95 -26.80
N LYS A 55 -30.99 23.59 -25.76
CA LYS A 55 -30.41 24.68 -24.97
C LYS A 55 -29.02 24.29 -24.46
N ARG A 56 -27.96 24.66 -25.19
CA ARG A 56 -26.59 24.72 -24.64
C ARG A 56 -26.68 25.61 -23.40
N ARG A 57 -26.45 25.05 -22.21
CA ARG A 57 -26.19 25.83 -21.00
C ARG A 57 -24.88 26.60 -21.22
N LYS A 58 -24.98 27.76 -21.86
CA LYS A 58 -23.97 28.80 -21.83
C LYS A 58 -24.05 29.39 -20.44
N LEU A 59 -23.07 29.07 -19.60
CA LEU A 59 -22.94 29.59 -18.24
C LEU A 59 -22.45 31.03 -18.38
N GLU A 60 -23.39 31.95 -18.60
CA GLU A 60 -23.16 33.38 -18.68
C GLU A 60 -23.28 33.92 -17.25
N ILE A 61 -22.14 34.21 -16.63
CA ILE A 61 -22.04 34.75 -15.27
C ILE A 61 -22.50 36.21 -15.33
N ARG A 62 -23.74 36.44 -14.92
CA ARG A 62 -24.32 37.77 -14.71
C ARG A 62 -23.68 38.38 -13.46
N SER A 63 -22.91 39.45 -13.62
CA SER A 63 -22.51 40.33 -12.52
C SER A 63 -23.73 41.15 -12.10
N SER A 64 -24.40 40.76 -11.01
CA SER A 64 -25.38 41.62 -10.35
C SER A 64 -24.69 42.43 -9.26
N THR A 65 -24.74 43.74 -9.46
CA THR A 65 -24.36 44.81 -8.56
C THR A 65 -25.09 44.68 -7.22
N HIS A 66 -24.29 44.73 -6.15
CA HIS A 66 -24.55 45.22 -4.80
C HIS A 66 -26.00 45.46 -4.34
N ASP A 67 -26.45 44.66 -3.37
CA ASP A 67 -27.31 45.09 -2.26
C ASP A 67 -26.92 44.27 -1.01
N PRO A 68 -26.60 44.89 0.16
CA PRO A 68 -26.16 44.17 1.33
C PRO A 68 -27.37 43.77 2.19
N GLY A 69 -28.06 42.71 1.78
CA GLY A 69 -29.04 42.02 2.62
C GLY A 69 -28.37 40.92 3.43
N GLU A 70 -28.44 41.02 4.75
CA GLU A 70 -27.88 40.09 5.75
C GLU A 70 -28.12 38.62 5.38
N THR A 71 -27.09 37.96 4.85
CA THR A 71 -27.06 36.51 4.67
C THR A 71 -25.88 35.95 5.44
N GLY A 72 -26.18 34.90 6.21
CA GLY A 72 -25.37 34.29 7.27
C GLY A 72 -23.85 34.34 7.10
N ARG A 73 -23.21 34.75 8.19
CA ARG A 73 -21.76 34.82 8.48
C ARG A 73 -20.97 33.50 8.27
N TRP A 74 -21.61 32.46 7.73
CA TRP A 74 -21.06 31.12 7.48
C TRP A 74 -20.32 30.98 6.14
N GLY A 75 -20.55 31.88 5.17
CA GLY A 75 -19.82 31.89 3.89
C GLY A 75 -18.36 32.36 3.97
N LYS A 76 -17.94 32.95 5.09
CA LYS A 76 -16.55 33.41 5.32
C LYS A 76 -15.60 32.29 5.77
N PHE A 77 -16.15 31.19 6.30
CA PHE A 77 -15.39 30.02 6.75
C PHE A 77 -15.19 28.95 5.67
N VAL A 78 -15.77 29.13 4.49
CA VAL A 78 -15.62 28.18 3.38
C VAL A 78 -14.37 28.55 2.58
N PRO A 79 -13.33 27.72 2.56
CA PRO A 79 -12.10 28.03 1.86
C PRO A 79 -12.38 28.08 0.34
N LYS A 80 -12.28 29.29 -0.23
CA LYS A 80 -12.54 29.54 -1.65
C LYS A 80 -11.50 28.82 -2.52
N GLY A 81 -11.94 27.94 -3.41
CA GLY A 81 -11.37 27.58 -4.73
C GLY A 81 -9.92 27.06 -4.85
N ALA A 82 -8.97 27.68 -4.14
CA ALA A 82 -7.54 27.35 -4.16
C ALA A 82 -7.24 25.95 -3.58
N VAL A 83 -8.14 25.42 -2.74
CA VAL A 83 -7.99 24.08 -2.15
C VAL A 83 -8.12 22.99 -3.22
N ALA A 84 -9.04 23.14 -4.19
CA ALA A 84 -9.24 22.15 -5.24
C ALA A 84 -8.01 22.04 -6.16
N GLU A 85 -7.47 23.18 -6.60
CA GLU A 85 -6.25 23.21 -7.39
C GLU A 85 -5.07 22.60 -6.63
N LYS A 86 -4.93 22.92 -5.33
CA LYS A 86 -3.88 22.36 -4.47
C LYS A 86 -4.05 20.85 -4.31
N ILE A 87 -5.27 20.34 -4.17
CA ILE A 87 -5.56 18.90 -4.11
C ILE A 87 -5.19 18.22 -5.43
N PHE A 88 -5.63 18.71 -6.58
CA PHE A 88 -5.28 18.10 -7.87
C PHE A 88 -3.78 18.16 -8.15
N ARG A 89 -3.10 19.26 -7.80
CA ARG A 89 -1.64 19.37 -7.88
C ARG A 89 -0.95 18.40 -6.93
N LEU A 90 -1.41 18.28 -5.69
CA LEU A 90 -0.88 17.31 -4.71
C LEU A 90 -1.11 15.86 -5.16
N ILE A 91 -2.26 15.54 -5.74
CA ILE A 91 -2.53 14.21 -6.31
C ILE A 91 -1.57 13.95 -7.48
N SER A 92 -1.41 14.91 -8.39
CA SER A 92 -0.47 14.77 -9.52
C SER A 92 0.99 14.67 -9.07
N GLY A 93 1.37 15.34 -7.97
CA GLY A 93 2.70 15.26 -7.38
C GLY A 93 2.92 13.97 -6.60
N ALA A 94 1.94 13.53 -5.80
CA ALA A 94 2.01 12.29 -5.02
C ALA A 94 2.04 11.05 -5.93
N THR A 95 1.28 11.06 -7.04
CA THR A 95 1.32 10.00 -8.05
C THR A 95 2.58 10.03 -8.93
N SER A 96 3.44 11.05 -8.79
CA SER A 96 4.72 11.11 -9.50
C SER A 96 5.87 10.44 -8.74
N SER A 97 5.70 10.19 -7.45
CA SER A 97 6.65 9.41 -6.65
C SER A 97 6.37 7.93 -6.88
N PRO A 98 7.38 7.08 -7.17
CA PRO A 98 7.17 5.64 -7.24
C PRO A 98 6.63 5.17 -5.89
N ILE A 99 5.35 4.79 -5.86
CA ILE A 99 4.63 4.38 -4.65
C ILE A 99 5.12 3.02 -4.11
N CYS A 100 5.98 2.34 -4.86
CA CYS A 100 6.61 1.10 -4.45
C CYS A 100 8.08 1.36 -4.10
N GLN A 101 8.36 1.60 -2.83
CA GLN A 101 9.71 1.85 -2.34
C GLN A 101 10.48 0.53 -2.12
N PHE A 102 10.48 -0.34 -3.14
CA PHE A 102 11.41 -1.46 -3.20
C PHE A 102 12.77 -0.91 -3.64
N VAL A 103 13.81 -1.18 -2.85
CA VAL A 103 15.17 -0.72 -3.15
C VAL A 103 15.90 -1.86 -3.86
N SER A 104 16.14 -1.75 -5.16
CA SER A 104 16.77 -2.82 -5.94
C SER A 104 18.29 -2.95 -5.75
N SER A 105 18.93 -1.93 -5.16
CA SER A 105 20.39 -1.88 -4.98
C SER A 105 20.74 -1.13 -3.68
N PRO A 106 21.68 -1.61 -2.84
CA PRO A 106 22.54 -2.79 -3.01
C PRO A 106 21.84 -4.12 -2.71
N THR A 107 22.20 -5.18 -3.42
CA THR A 107 21.73 -6.54 -3.13
C THR A 107 22.43 -7.07 -1.89
N THR A 108 21.72 -7.12 -0.77
CA THR A 108 22.19 -7.66 0.51
C THR A 108 21.57 -9.03 0.77
N PHE A 109 22.09 -9.75 1.77
CA PHE A 109 21.58 -11.05 2.21
C PHE A 109 20.04 -11.06 2.36
N LEU A 110 19.46 -10.00 2.95
CA LEU A 110 18.02 -9.92 3.15
C LEU A 110 17.22 -9.80 1.85
N HIS A 111 17.81 -9.34 0.74
CA HIS A 111 17.11 -9.38 -0.55
C HIS A 111 16.98 -10.80 -1.11
N SER A 112 17.93 -11.69 -0.82
CA SER A 112 17.94 -13.07 -1.30
C SER A 112 17.04 -14.01 -0.48
N VAL A 113 16.76 -13.68 0.78
CA VAL A 113 15.92 -14.50 1.67
C VAL A 113 14.48 -14.59 1.15
N ASP A 114 13.90 -15.80 1.25
CA ASP A 114 12.54 -16.08 0.81
C ASP A 114 11.50 -15.18 1.50
N PRO A 115 10.51 -14.63 0.76
CA PRO A 115 9.52 -13.71 1.30
C PRO A 115 8.62 -14.34 2.37
N ARG A 116 8.45 -15.67 2.34
CA ARG A 116 7.70 -16.43 3.35
C ARG A 116 8.38 -16.36 4.71
N ILE A 117 9.71 -16.53 4.74
CA ILE A 117 10.51 -16.49 5.96
C ILE A 117 10.52 -15.07 6.54
N LYS A 118 10.57 -14.05 5.68
CA LYS A 118 10.44 -12.64 6.12
C LYS A 118 9.10 -12.36 6.79
N LEU A 119 8.01 -12.92 6.29
CA LEU A 119 6.69 -12.80 6.93
C LEU A 119 6.64 -13.52 8.28
N VAL A 120 7.26 -14.71 8.41
CA VAL A 120 7.42 -15.39 9.71
C VAL A 120 8.24 -14.52 10.67
N TRP A 121 9.33 -13.93 10.20
CA TRP A 121 10.14 -12.98 10.97
C TRP A 121 9.32 -11.79 11.45
N LEU A 122 8.51 -11.19 10.58
CA LEU A 122 7.66 -10.06 10.92
C LEU A 122 6.67 -10.44 12.02
N LEU A 123 6.01 -11.60 11.89
CA LEU A 123 5.08 -12.09 12.91
C LEU A 123 5.79 -12.37 14.25
N ALA A 124 6.96 -13.01 14.20
CA ALA A 124 7.76 -13.30 15.40
C ALA A 124 8.23 -12.02 16.11
N LEU A 125 8.70 -11.03 15.36
CA LEU A 125 9.14 -9.73 15.90
C LEU A 125 7.99 -8.92 16.50
N VAL A 126 6.75 -9.13 16.08
CA VAL A 126 5.58 -8.52 16.75
C VAL A 126 5.33 -9.18 18.11
N ALA A 127 5.45 -10.51 18.19
CA ALA A 127 5.16 -11.27 19.41
C ALA A 127 6.28 -11.19 20.47
N LEU A 128 7.54 -11.12 20.04
CA LEU A 128 8.71 -11.19 20.92
C LEU A 128 8.78 -10.06 21.97
N PRO A 129 8.61 -8.76 21.63
CA PRO A 129 8.63 -7.67 22.61
C PRO A 129 7.55 -7.78 23.68
N ALA A 130 6.40 -8.40 23.37
CA ALA A 130 5.27 -8.51 24.28
C ALA A 130 5.53 -9.47 25.45
N ARG A 131 6.32 -10.52 25.21
CA ARG A 131 6.72 -11.51 26.24
C ARG A 131 8.04 -11.18 26.93
N SER A 132 8.96 -10.57 26.19
CA SER A 132 10.36 -10.36 26.61
C SER A 132 10.52 -9.45 27.84
N HIS A 133 11.56 -9.70 28.64
CA HIS A 133 12.06 -8.80 29.70
C HIS A 133 12.74 -7.54 29.14
N ILE A 134 12.95 -6.56 30.02
CA ILE A 134 13.54 -5.24 29.72
C ILE A 134 14.88 -5.32 28.97
N VAL A 135 15.79 -6.19 29.38
CA VAL A 135 17.13 -6.33 28.78
C VAL A 135 17.03 -6.83 27.34
N MET A 136 16.25 -7.89 27.13
CA MET A 136 16.04 -8.49 25.80
C MET A 136 15.30 -7.54 24.84
N ARG A 137 14.43 -6.67 25.35
CA ARG A 137 13.78 -5.60 24.53
C ARG A 137 14.81 -4.61 23.98
N PHE A 138 15.70 -4.11 24.83
CA PHE A 138 16.79 -3.24 24.37
C PHE A 138 17.72 -3.97 23.39
N GLY A 139 18.03 -5.25 23.66
CA GLY A 139 18.78 -6.10 22.73
C GLY A 139 18.11 -6.21 21.36
N LEU A 140 16.80 -6.40 21.30
CA LEU A 140 16.02 -6.50 20.06
C LEU A 140 16.03 -5.17 19.28
N VAL A 141 15.83 -4.04 19.96
CA VAL A 141 15.92 -2.69 19.35
C VAL A 141 17.31 -2.46 18.74
N ILE A 142 18.37 -2.78 19.48
CA ILE A 142 19.76 -2.65 19.02
C ILE A 142 20.02 -3.57 17.82
N TYR A 143 19.59 -4.83 17.91
CA TYR A 143 19.72 -5.80 16.82
C TYR A 143 19.06 -5.30 15.53
N LEU A 144 17.81 -4.81 15.60
CA LEU A 144 17.10 -4.28 14.43
C LEU A 144 17.71 -2.99 13.89
N ALA A 145 18.22 -2.12 14.76
CA ALA A 145 18.94 -0.92 14.34
C ALA A 145 20.22 -1.28 13.56
N LEU A 146 21.03 -2.20 14.08
CA LEU A 146 22.24 -2.69 13.43
C LEU A 146 21.95 -3.41 12.12
N LEU A 147 20.92 -4.27 12.11
CA LEU A 147 20.47 -4.96 10.91
C LEU A 147 20.04 -3.96 9.83
N SER A 148 19.36 -2.88 10.22
CA SER A 148 19.00 -1.83 9.27
C SER A 148 20.18 -1.01 8.76
N ILE A 149 21.22 -0.78 9.59
CA ILE A 149 22.48 -0.14 9.17
C ILE A 149 23.20 -0.99 8.13
N TRP A 150 23.20 -2.31 8.32
CA TRP A 150 23.86 -3.24 7.42
C TRP A 150 23.16 -3.32 6.05
N ILE A 151 21.84 -3.38 6.05
CA ILE A 151 21.05 -3.76 4.87
C ILE A 151 20.72 -2.57 3.96
N LEU A 152 20.45 -1.39 4.53
CA LEU A 152 19.95 -0.24 3.77
C LEU A 152 21.07 0.77 3.44
N PRO A 153 20.99 1.46 2.28
CA PRO A 153 21.88 2.56 1.99
C PRO A 153 21.66 3.72 2.97
N LYS A 154 22.73 4.46 3.29
CA LYS A 154 22.76 5.49 4.35
C LYS A 154 21.59 6.48 4.30
N HIS A 155 21.22 6.92 3.09
CA HIS A 155 20.14 7.91 2.91
C HIS A 155 18.75 7.39 3.31
N VAL A 156 18.46 6.09 3.14
CA VAL A 156 17.14 5.53 3.48
C VAL A 156 17.07 5.21 4.97
N TRP A 157 18.10 4.55 5.50
CA TRP A 157 18.09 4.10 6.88
C TRP A 157 18.18 5.26 7.89
N MET A 158 18.98 6.30 7.65
CA MET A 158 19.09 7.43 8.59
C MET A 158 17.74 8.13 8.78
N ASP A 159 17.01 8.30 7.68
CA ASP A 159 15.68 8.88 7.65
C ASP A 159 14.64 8.01 8.36
N GLN A 160 14.64 6.71 8.08
CA GLN A 160 13.69 5.76 8.66
C GLN A 160 13.95 5.54 10.15
N LEU A 161 15.18 5.20 10.52
CA LEU A 161 15.56 4.95 11.90
C LEU A 161 15.46 6.23 12.75
N GLY A 162 15.78 7.39 12.18
CA GLY A 162 15.62 8.68 12.85
C GLY A 162 14.16 8.98 13.20
N ARG A 163 13.23 8.83 12.23
CA ARG A 163 11.79 9.07 12.46
C ARG A 163 11.18 8.06 13.44
N VAL A 164 11.47 6.77 13.27
CA VAL A 164 10.94 5.71 14.14
C VAL A 164 11.54 5.82 15.54
N GLY A 165 12.84 6.08 15.65
CA GLY A 165 13.54 6.28 16.92
C GLY A 165 13.00 7.49 17.70
N LEU A 166 12.75 8.61 17.01
CA LEU A 166 12.12 9.81 17.62
C LEU A 166 10.72 9.47 18.13
N LEU A 167 9.89 8.82 17.32
CA LEU A 167 8.54 8.41 17.72
C LEU A 167 8.57 7.50 18.96
N SER A 168 9.40 6.45 18.94
CA SER A 168 9.51 5.52 20.07
C SER A 168 10.11 6.18 21.32
N GLY A 169 11.07 7.09 21.16
CA GLY A 169 11.67 7.83 22.27
C GLY A 169 10.70 8.81 22.92
N PHE A 170 9.92 9.53 22.10
CA PHE A 170 8.84 10.38 22.60
C PHE A 170 7.78 9.56 23.34
N LEU A 171 7.38 8.41 22.79
CA LEU A 171 6.41 7.53 23.41
C LEU A 171 6.92 6.94 24.72
N PHE A 172 8.20 6.55 24.79
CA PHE A 172 8.87 6.12 26.02
C PHE A 172 8.85 7.22 27.08
N LEU A 173 9.18 8.45 26.72
CA LEU A 173 9.22 9.57 27.65
C LEU A 173 7.82 9.90 28.21
N MET A 174 6.83 9.96 27.32
CA MET A 174 5.45 10.28 27.70
C MET A 174 4.81 9.19 28.56
N LEU A 175 5.00 7.91 28.23
CA LEU A 175 4.47 6.82 29.07
C LEU A 175 5.28 6.64 30.35
N GLY A 176 6.59 6.84 30.30
CA GLY A 176 7.47 6.70 31.46
C GLY A 176 7.11 7.67 32.57
N PHE A 177 6.86 8.93 32.21
CA PHE A 177 6.43 9.96 33.16
C PHE A 177 4.91 10.04 33.36
N GLY A 178 4.12 9.62 32.37
CA GLY A 178 2.65 9.72 32.42
C GLY A 178 1.94 8.58 33.15
N SER A 179 2.58 7.42 33.33
CA SER A 179 1.94 6.23 33.89
C SER A 179 1.48 6.38 35.36
N ASP A 180 2.04 7.34 36.11
CA ASP A 180 1.69 7.57 37.52
C ASP A 180 0.98 8.92 37.75
N GLY A 181 0.63 9.64 36.67
CA GLY A 181 -0.04 10.94 36.75
C GLY A 181 -1.53 10.89 37.12
N VAL A 182 -2.13 9.69 37.17
CA VAL A 182 -3.54 9.52 37.52
C VAL A 182 -3.61 8.66 38.79
N PRO A 183 -3.93 9.23 39.97
CA PRO A 183 -4.20 8.43 41.15
C PRO A 183 -5.37 7.48 40.83
N PRO A 184 -5.28 6.19 41.17
CA PRO A 184 -6.36 5.27 40.91
C PRO A 184 -7.62 5.78 41.63
N LEU A 185 -8.63 6.20 40.87
CA LEU A 185 -9.98 6.53 41.38
C LEU A 185 -10.73 5.29 41.88
N VAL A 186 -10.05 4.14 41.92
CA VAL A 186 -10.59 2.89 42.46
C VAL A 186 -10.56 2.99 43.98
N GLN A 187 -11.74 3.19 44.56
CA GLN A 187 -11.96 3.12 45.99
C GLN A 187 -11.43 1.79 46.54
N LEU A 188 -10.54 1.86 47.52
CA LEU A 188 -9.99 0.68 48.18
C LEU A 188 -11.15 -0.12 48.78
N ARG A 189 -11.35 -1.37 48.31
CA ARG A 189 -12.49 -2.21 48.73
C ARG A 189 -12.35 -2.72 50.17
N THR A 190 -11.20 -2.50 50.81
CA THR A 190 -10.95 -2.84 52.20
C THR A 190 -11.08 -1.58 53.06
N PRO A 191 -11.87 -1.61 54.16
CA PRO A 191 -11.88 -0.53 55.12
C PRO A 191 -10.45 -0.29 55.65
N PRO A 192 -10.04 0.97 55.86
CA PRO A 192 -8.71 1.28 56.38
C PRO A 192 -8.47 0.56 57.72
N ALA A 193 -7.23 0.10 57.97
CA ALA A 193 -6.87 -0.72 59.13
C ALA A 193 -7.30 -0.10 60.48
N ALA A 194 -7.38 1.23 60.54
CA ALA A 194 -7.92 2.00 61.67
C ALA A 194 -9.40 1.67 62.02
N MET A 195 -10.21 1.27 61.04
CA MET A 195 -11.61 0.83 61.27
C MET A 195 -11.73 -0.64 61.69
N VAL A 196 -10.69 -1.46 61.49
CA VAL A 196 -10.70 -2.90 61.83
C VAL A 196 -10.08 -3.15 63.22
N GLY A 197 -9.60 -2.12 63.91
CA GLY A 197 -9.05 -2.24 65.27
C GLY A 197 -7.77 -3.07 65.35
N LEU A 198 -7.10 -3.31 64.22
CA LEU A 198 -5.78 -3.94 64.22
C LEU A 198 -4.73 -2.93 64.67
N PRO A 199 -3.75 -3.33 65.50
CA PRO A 199 -2.60 -2.47 65.80
C PRO A 199 -1.88 -2.10 64.50
N ASP A 200 -1.55 -0.81 64.36
CA ASP A 200 -0.80 -0.30 63.22
C ASP A 200 0.48 -1.13 63.07
N ILE A 201 0.52 -1.95 62.02
CA ILE A 201 1.70 -2.76 61.70
C ILE A 201 2.84 -1.76 61.51
N PRO A 202 3.97 -1.89 62.24
CA PRO A 202 5.09 -0.97 62.08
C PRO A 202 5.48 -0.97 60.62
N MET A 203 5.45 0.22 60.01
CA MET A 203 5.74 0.46 58.61
C MET A 203 7.08 -0.20 58.29
N SER A 204 7.03 -1.37 57.65
CA SER A 204 8.18 -2.25 57.41
C SER A 204 9.38 -1.42 56.91
N LEU A 205 10.35 -1.26 57.79
CA LEU A 205 11.60 -0.57 57.58
C LEU A 205 12.49 -1.45 56.67
N GLY A 206 12.38 -1.28 55.35
CA GLY A 206 13.24 -2.01 54.42
C GLY A 206 12.81 -2.06 52.96
N GLY A 207 13.17 -1.02 52.18
CA GLY A 207 13.80 -1.23 50.87
C GLY A 207 12.97 -1.37 49.59
N TYR A 208 11.63 -1.42 49.61
CA TYR A 208 10.86 -1.44 48.35
C TYR A 208 10.55 -0.02 47.84
N SER A 209 11.57 0.66 47.28
CA SER A 209 11.34 1.90 46.53
C SER A 209 10.82 1.56 45.13
N TYR A 210 9.51 1.79 44.92
CA TYR A 210 8.87 1.71 43.60
C TYR A 210 9.32 2.85 42.67
N LEU A 211 9.98 3.85 43.23
CA LEU A 211 10.46 5.05 42.56
C LEU A 211 11.92 4.85 42.15
N VAL A 212 12.18 4.94 40.86
CA VAL A 212 13.52 4.83 40.27
C VAL A 212 14.20 6.19 40.25
N MET A 213 13.47 7.24 39.84
CA MET A 213 14.00 8.59 39.72
C MET A 213 12.90 9.63 40.00
N LYS A 214 13.22 10.63 40.83
CA LYS A 214 12.37 11.81 41.07
C LYS A 214 12.95 13.00 40.32
N LEU A 215 12.24 13.49 39.31
CA LEU A 215 12.62 14.71 38.57
C LEU A 215 11.49 15.74 38.73
N GLY A 216 11.42 16.36 39.91
CA GLY A 216 10.39 17.35 40.25
C GLY A 216 8.97 16.76 40.26
N PRO A 217 7.96 17.35 39.58
CA PRO A 217 6.61 16.81 39.51
C PRO A 217 6.52 15.49 38.71
N LEU A 218 7.59 15.12 37.99
CA LEU A 218 7.67 13.89 37.22
C LEU A 218 8.33 12.80 38.08
N GLN A 219 7.57 11.74 38.37
CA GLN A 219 8.04 10.58 39.12
C GLN A 219 8.15 9.39 38.16
N LEU A 220 9.34 8.83 38.01
CA LEU A 220 9.56 7.62 37.20
C LEU A 220 9.49 6.40 38.13
N THR A 221 8.41 5.62 38.03
CA THR A 221 8.27 4.37 38.78
C THR A 221 8.78 3.17 37.99
N ARG A 222 9.07 2.06 38.70
CA ARG A 222 9.43 0.77 38.08
C ARG A 222 8.34 0.27 37.13
N LYS A 223 7.07 0.51 37.49
CA LYS A 223 5.92 0.12 36.66
C LYS A 223 5.84 0.98 35.39
N GLY A 224 5.94 2.30 35.53
CA GLY A 224 5.99 3.23 34.40
C GLY A 224 7.14 2.93 33.45
N LEU A 225 8.32 2.64 33.98
CA LEU A 225 9.49 2.23 33.19
C LEU A 225 9.26 0.93 32.41
N SER A 226 8.67 -0.08 33.05
CA SER A 226 8.36 -1.35 32.39
C SER A 226 7.35 -1.17 31.24
N VAL A 227 6.26 -0.45 31.51
CA VAL A 227 5.20 -0.17 30.52
C VAL A 227 5.73 0.67 29.36
N ALA A 228 6.47 1.74 29.66
CA ALA A 228 7.08 2.61 28.67
C ALA A 228 8.08 1.86 27.78
N SER A 229 8.90 0.99 28.37
CA SER A 229 9.82 0.17 27.59
C SER A 229 9.08 -0.83 26.69
N THR A 230 8.03 -1.52 27.19
CA THR A 230 7.25 -2.46 26.37
C THR A 230 6.68 -1.74 25.15
N SER A 231 6.01 -0.61 25.36
CA SER A 231 5.31 0.12 24.31
C SER A 231 6.27 0.76 23.32
N ALA A 232 7.37 1.34 23.79
CA ALA A 232 8.39 1.93 22.93
C ALA A 232 9.13 0.88 22.09
N CYS A 233 9.53 -0.24 22.71
CA CYS A 233 10.17 -1.36 22.01
C CYS A 233 9.25 -1.97 20.96
N LEU A 234 7.99 -2.23 21.31
CA LEU A 234 6.99 -2.76 20.38
C LEU A 234 6.82 -1.81 19.19
N THR A 235 6.61 -0.52 19.46
CA THR A 235 6.43 0.49 18.41
C THR A 235 7.62 0.52 17.47
N PHE A 236 8.84 0.60 18.02
CA PHE A 236 10.08 0.59 17.25
C PHE A 236 10.20 -0.68 16.39
N THR A 237 9.97 -1.85 17.00
CA THR A 237 10.11 -3.16 16.36
C THR A 237 9.13 -3.31 15.20
N ILE A 238 7.86 -2.94 15.38
CA ILE A 238 6.84 -3.04 14.34
C ILE A 238 7.19 -2.15 13.15
N PHE A 239 7.47 -0.86 13.39
CA PHE A 239 7.75 0.05 12.29
C PHE A 239 9.06 -0.28 11.57
N GLN A 240 10.11 -0.63 12.31
CA GLN A 240 11.41 -0.93 11.72
C GLN A 240 11.41 -2.25 10.94
N SER A 241 10.80 -3.31 11.49
CA SER A 241 10.69 -4.61 10.81
C SER A 241 9.80 -4.54 9.56
N ALA A 242 8.66 -3.83 9.63
CA ALA A 242 7.80 -3.61 8.47
C ALA A 242 8.52 -2.82 7.38
N SER A 243 9.25 -1.76 7.74
CA SER A 243 10.04 -0.97 6.80
C SER A 243 11.12 -1.81 6.09
N LEU A 244 11.83 -2.65 6.85
CA LEU A 244 12.82 -3.58 6.29
C LEU A 244 12.17 -4.59 5.33
N CYS A 245 11.02 -5.17 5.69
CA CYS A 245 10.31 -6.11 4.83
C CYS A 245 9.86 -5.45 3.51
N LEU A 246 9.27 -4.25 3.58
CA LEU A 246 8.77 -3.52 2.41
C LEU A 246 9.90 -3.03 1.49
N THR A 247 11.03 -2.62 2.04
CA THR A 247 12.18 -2.15 1.24
C THR A 247 12.92 -3.31 0.57
N THR A 248 12.92 -4.49 1.18
CA THR A 248 13.68 -5.66 0.69
C THR A 248 12.89 -6.64 -0.15
N THR A 249 11.56 -6.51 -0.20
CA THR A 249 10.68 -7.48 -0.87
C THR A 249 9.73 -6.78 -1.82
N THR A 250 9.64 -7.29 -3.05
CA THR A 250 8.68 -6.76 -4.03
C THR A 250 7.24 -7.09 -3.62
N PRO A 251 6.24 -6.25 -3.98
CA PRO A 251 4.85 -6.51 -3.63
C PRO A 251 4.31 -7.80 -4.27
N GLU A 252 4.80 -8.18 -5.46
CA GLU A 252 4.41 -9.43 -6.13
C GLU A 252 4.90 -10.66 -5.35
N GLN A 253 6.14 -10.64 -4.84
CA GLN A 253 6.68 -11.68 -3.96
C GLN A 253 5.99 -11.72 -2.59
N LEU A 254 5.57 -10.57 -2.08
CA LEU A 254 4.82 -10.51 -0.82
C LEU A 254 3.42 -11.12 -0.98
N ALA A 255 2.73 -10.83 -2.09
CA ALA A 255 1.43 -11.43 -2.41
C ALA A 255 1.53 -12.95 -2.63
N SER A 256 2.62 -13.43 -3.22
CA SER A 256 2.85 -14.86 -3.37
C SER A 256 3.08 -15.56 -2.04
N ALA A 257 3.87 -14.95 -1.15
CA ALA A 257 4.07 -15.44 0.21
C ALA A 257 2.78 -15.45 1.03
N PHE A 258 1.95 -14.40 0.89
CA PHE A 258 0.63 -14.35 1.52
C PHE A 258 -0.27 -15.51 1.09
N GLY A 259 -0.18 -15.93 -0.18
CA GLY A 259 -0.89 -17.09 -0.69
C GLY A 259 -0.58 -18.40 0.06
N TRP A 260 0.68 -18.60 0.45
CA TRP A 260 1.09 -19.76 1.26
C TRP A 260 0.46 -19.73 2.66
N PHE A 261 0.40 -18.56 3.30
CA PHE A 261 -0.28 -18.38 4.60
C PHE A 261 -1.80 -18.54 4.52
N MET A 262 -2.42 -18.30 3.37
CA MET A 262 -3.84 -18.55 3.15
C MET A 262 -4.17 -20.01 2.84
N HIS A 263 -3.19 -20.86 2.55
CA HIS A 263 -3.42 -22.28 2.26
C HIS A 263 -4.26 -23.04 3.32
N PRO A 264 -4.08 -22.85 4.66
CA PRO A 264 -4.97 -23.49 5.64
C PRO A 264 -6.45 -23.09 5.50
N LEU A 265 -6.75 -21.89 5.00
CA LEU A 265 -8.14 -21.46 4.75
C LEU A 265 -8.78 -22.22 3.58
N ALA A 266 -7.98 -22.84 2.70
CA ALA A 266 -8.51 -23.71 1.65
C ALA A 266 -9.21 -24.94 2.23
N CYS A 267 -8.79 -25.43 3.41
CA CYS A 267 -9.45 -26.52 4.13
C CYS A 267 -10.88 -26.14 4.56
N ILE A 268 -11.14 -24.84 4.78
CA ILE A 268 -12.45 -24.29 5.16
C ILE A 268 -13.34 -24.04 3.92
N GLY A 269 -12.85 -24.36 2.72
CA GLY A 269 -13.58 -24.18 1.46
C GLY A 269 -13.43 -22.79 0.83
N ALA A 270 -12.50 -21.95 1.30
CA ALA A 270 -12.23 -20.64 0.70
C ALA A 270 -11.48 -20.80 -0.65
N PRO A 271 -11.83 -20.02 -1.70
CA PRO A 271 -11.17 -20.10 -3.01
C PRO A 271 -9.83 -19.33 -3.03
N VAL A 272 -8.83 -19.86 -2.32
CA VAL A 272 -7.51 -19.23 -2.14
C VAL A 272 -6.83 -18.92 -3.48
N ALA A 273 -6.91 -19.84 -4.45
CA ALA A 273 -6.30 -19.69 -5.77
C ALA A 273 -6.89 -18.53 -6.60
N GLU A 274 -8.17 -18.19 -6.41
CA GLU A 274 -8.82 -17.05 -7.08
C GLU A 274 -8.49 -15.72 -6.38
N ILE A 275 -8.39 -15.75 -5.05
CA ILE A 275 -7.99 -14.58 -4.25
C ILE A 275 -6.55 -14.18 -4.59
N ILE A 276 -5.61 -15.13 -4.68
CA ILE A 276 -4.22 -14.83 -5.03
C ILE A 276 -4.11 -14.32 -6.48
N LEU A 277 -4.85 -14.93 -7.42
CA LEU A 277 -4.88 -14.49 -8.81
C LEU A 277 -5.36 -13.05 -8.93
N THR A 278 -6.49 -12.72 -8.28
CA THR A 278 -7.04 -11.36 -8.30
C THR A 278 -6.10 -10.36 -7.63
N LEU A 279 -5.43 -10.75 -6.54
CA LEU A 279 -4.42 -9.92 -5.88
C LEU A 279 -3.22 -9.62 -6.79
N LEU A 280 -2.60 -10.63 -7.40
CA LEU A 280 -1.46 -10.46 -8.30
C LEU A 280 -1.83 -9.60 -9.53
N LEU A 281 -3.01 -9.84 -10.08
CA LEU A 281 -3.53 -9.06 -11.19
C LEU A 281 -3.76 -7.60 -10.77
N SER A 282 -4.32 -7.37 -9.58
CA SER A 282 -4.52 -6.02 -9.05
C SER A 282 -3.20 -5.28 -8.86
N LEU A 283 -2.17 -5.92 -8.29
CA LEU A 283 -0.86 -5.31 -8.06
C LEU A 283 -0.20 -4.85 -9.36
N ARG A 284 -0.34 -5.64 -10.43
CA ARG A 284 0.12 -5.25 -11.76
C ARG A 284 -0.64 -4.05 -12.32
N PHE A 285 -1.94 -3.94 -12.05
CA PHE A 285 -2.76 -2.82 -12.52
C PHE A 285 -2.68 -1.57 -11.66
N VAL A 286 -2.21 -1.65 -10.42
CA VAL A 286 -2.04 -0.47 -9.55
C VAL A 286 -1.20 0.61 -10.25
N ASN A 287 -0.09 0.24 -10.88
CA ASN A 287 0.75 1.20 -11.62
C ASN A 287 0.00 1.83 -12.81
N LEU A 288 -0.72 1.03 -13.60
CA LEU A 288 -1.53 1.52 -14.72
C LEU A 288 -2.62 2.49 -14.22
N VAL A 289 -3.30 2.14 -13.12
CA VAL A 289 -4.33 2.99 -12.53
C VAL A 289 -3.73 4.32 -12.07
N PHE A 290 -2.54 4.32 -11.46
CA PHE A 290 -1.87 5.57 -11.10
C PHE A 290 -1.52 6.44 -12.30
N ASP A 291 -1.04 5.84 -13.39
CA ASP A 291 -0.78 6.57 -14.64
C ASP A 291 -2.06 7.17 -15.22
N GLU A 292 -3.16 6.42 -15.20
CA GLU A 292 -4.46 6.89 -15.68
C GLU A 292 -5.03 8.02 -14.81
N VAL A 293 -4.93 7.89 -13.49
CA VAL A 293 -5.31 8.93 -12.51
C VAL A 293 -4.49 10.20 -12.76
N ARG A 294 -3.17 10.07 -12.93
CA ARG A 294 -2.27 11.18 -13.23
C ARG A 294 -2.62 11.86 -14.55
N ASN A 295 -2.82 11.09 -15.61
CA ASN A 295 -3.16 11.62 -16.94
C ASN A 295 -4.54 12.29 -16.94
N ALA A 296 -5.51 11.72 -16.23
CA ALA A 296 -6.82 12.33 -16.04
C ALA A 296 -6.72 13.65 -15.26
N ALA A 297 -5.89 13.71 -14.20
CA ALA A 297 -5.69 14.91 -13.39
C ALA A 297 -5.03 16.03 -14.21
N LEU A 298 -3.95 15.71 -14.92
CA LEU A 298 -3.26 16.65 -15.81
C LEU A 298 -4.20 17.16 -16.91
N GLY A 299 -5.05 16.30 -17.47
CA GLY A 299 -6.06 16.70 -18.46
C GLY A 299 -7.10 17.67 -17.94
N ILE A 300 -7.46 17.61 -16.64
CA ILE A 300 -8.38 18.59 -16.02
C ILE A 300 -7.65 19.89 -15.72
N VAL A 301 -6.42 19.83 -15.20
CA VAL A 301 -5.60 21.03 -14.93
C VAL A 301 -5.30 21.81 -16.22
N ALA A 302 -5.07 21.11 -17.34
CA ALA A 302 -4.85 21.73 -18.65
C ALA A 302 -6.08 22.47 -19.19
N ARG A 303 -7.30 22.05 -18.81
CA ARG A 303 -8.50 22.84 -19.05
C ARG A 303 -8.41 24.04 -18.10
N ARG A 304 -8.13 25.22 -18.65
CA ARG A 304 -7.90 26.48 -17.90
C ARG A 304 -9.12 26.95 -17.10
N ILE A 305 -9.50 26.18 -16.08
CA ILE A 305 -10.58 26.45 -15.13
C ILE A 305 -10.06 27.51 -14.15
N LYS A 306 -10.83 28.59 -13.97
CA LYS A 306 -10.50 29.66 -13.02
C LYS A 306 -10.83 29.22 -11.59
N TRP A 307 -9.99 28.37 -11.00
CA TRP A 307 -10.21 27.75 -9.67
C TRP A 307 -10.59 28.75 -8.57
N ARG A 308 -10.03 29.97 -8.60
CA ARG A 308 -10.28 31.02 -7.60
C ARG A 308 -11.73 31.56 -7.59
N GLN A 309 -12.47 31.35 -8.69
CA GLN A 309 -13.85 31.84 -8.85
C GLN A 309 -14.91 30.75 -8.66
N LEU A 310 -14.51 29.49 -8.46
CA LEU A 310 -15.45 28.37 -8.34
C LEU A 310 -16.12 28.31 -6.96
N THR A 311 -17.41 28.01 -6.99
CA THR A 311 -18.16 27.61 -5.79
C THR A 311 -17.83 26.16 -5.39
N VAL A 312 -18.15 25.79 -4.15
CA VAL A 312 -17.93 24.42 -3.64
C VAL A 312 -18.74 23.40 -4.45
N MET A 313 -19.96 23.73 -4.86
CA MET A 313 -20.81 22.83 -5.65
C MET A 313 -20.23 22.55 -7.04
N GLU A 314 -19.72 23.57 -7.72
CA GLU A 314 -19.04 23.41 -9.02
C GLU A 314 -17.75 22.61 -8.89
N THR A 315 -17.03 22.76 -7.78
CA THR A 315 -15.82 21.97 -7.49
C THR A 315 -16.14 20.48 -7.34
N ILE A 316 -17.23 20.15 -6.63
CA ILE A 316 -17.69 18.77 -6.47
C ILE A 316 -18.11 18.19 -7.82
N ASP A 317 -18.81 18.95 -8.66
CA ASP A 317 -19.21 18.46 -10.00
C ASP A 317 -17.99 18.12 -10.87
N ILE A 318 -16.96 18.97 -10.86
CA ILE A 318 -15.68 18.69 -11.56
C ILE A 318 -15.01 17.43 -10.99
N TYR A 319 -15.01 17.24 -9.68
CA TYR A 319 -14.48 16.05 -9.05
C TYR A 319 -15.27 14.79 -9.43
N VAL A 320 -16.61 14.86 -9.49
CA VAL A 320 -17.44 13.74 -9.96
C VAL A 320 -17.15 13.41 -11.43
N ILE A 321 -16.96 14.41 -12.29
CA ILE A 321 -16.57 14.23 -13.70
C ILE A 321 -15.19 13.55 -13.79
N TYR A 322 -14.24 13.96 -12.95
CA TYR A 322 -12.92 13.36 -12.86
C TYR A 322 -13.00 11.87 -12.50
N VAL A 323 -13.68 11.55 -11.41
CA VAL A 323 -13.86 10.18 -10.92
C VAL A 323 -14.57 9.32 -11.96
N ARG A 324 -15.65 9.83 -12.59
CA ARG A 324 -16.38 9.14 -13.66
C ARG A 324 -15.46 8.76 -14.83
N ARG A 325 -14.56 9.66 -15.24
CA ARG A 325 -13.61 9.40 -16.33
C ARG A 325 -12.63 8.28 -15.97
N ILE A 326 -12.07 8.32 -14.77
CA ILE A 326 -11.16 7.28 -14.28
C ILE A 326 -11.86 5.92 -14.27
N PHE A 327 -13.06 5.84 -13.67
CA PHE A 327 -13.81 4.59 -13.63
C PHE A 327 -14.11 4.05 -15.03
N LYS A 328 -14.57 4.91 -15.97
CA LYS A 328 -14.82 4.48 -17.35
C LYS A 328 -13.57 3.86 -17.99
N ASN A 329 -12.41 4.47 -17.77
CA ASN A 329 -11.14 3.98 -18.34
C ASN A 329 -10.71 2.66 -17.68
N ILE A 330 -10.76 2.57 -16.34
CA ILE A 330 -10.42 1.34 -15.61
C ILE A 330 -11.34 0.17 -16.01
N PHE A 331 -12.65 0.41 -16.15
CA PHE A 331 -13.58 -0.63 -16.61
C PHE A 331 -13.28 -1.08 -18.04
N SER A 332 -12.96 -0.15 -18.94
CA SER A 332 -12.55 -0.49 -20.31
C SER A 332 -11.28 -1.35 -20.32
N HIS A 333 -10.31 -1.05 -19.46
CA HIS A 333 -9.11 -1.88 -19.31
C HIS A 333 -9.47 -3.27 -18.79
N ALA A 334 -10.25 -3.35 -17.70
CA ALA A 334 -10.67 -4.62 -17.11
C ALA A 334 -11.36 -5.53 -18.14
N GLU A 335 -12.23 -4.96 -18.99
CA GLU A 335 -12.89 -5.68 -20.08
C GLU A 335 -11.88 -6.21 -21.10
N GLN A 336 -10.95 -5.37 -21.57
CA GLN A 336 -9.90 -5.79 -22.51
C GLN A 336 -9.03 -6.92 -21.95
N ILE A 337 -8.68 -6.85 -20.67
CA ILE A 337 -7.89 -7.87 -19.98
C ILE A 337 -8.68 -9.17 -19.86
N SER A 338 -9.95 -9.10 -19.46
CA SER A 338 -10.84 -10.26 -19.35
C SER A 338 -10.98 -10.98 -20.70
N GLN A 339 -11.29 -10.23 -21.77
CA GLN A 339 -11.37 -10.79 -23.13
C GLN A 339 -10.04 -11.42 -23.55
N ALA A 340 -8.92 -10.76 -23.27
CA ALA A 340 -7.60 -11.27 -23.60
C ALA A 340 -7.19 -12.50 -22.76
N MET A 341 -7.76 -12.69 -21.56
CA MET A 341 -7.60 -13.91 -20.76
C MET A 341 -8.44 -15.05 -21.32
N ILE A 342 -9.68 -14.78 -21.75
CA ILE A 342 -10.57 -15.77 -22.38
C ILE A 342 -9.97 -16.30 -23.68
N VAL A 343 -9.46 -15.41 -24.55
CA VAL A 343 -8.80 -15.79 -25.82
C VAL A 343 -7.55 -16.63 -25.59
N ARG A 344 -6.82 -16.40 -24.50
CA ARG A 344 -5.67 -17.22 -24.09
C ARG A 344 -6.06 -18.56 -23.44
N GLY A 345 -7.36 -18.85 -23.32
CA GLY A 345 -7.87 -20.11 -22.81
C GLY A 345 -8.07 -20.17 -21.29
N PHE A 346 -8.10 -19.03 -20.59
CA PHE A 346 -8.43 -19.02 -19.16
C PHE A 346 -9.92 -19.32 -18.94
N ARG A 347 -10.23 -20.48 -18.33
CA ARG A 347 -11.61 -20.95 -18.10
C ARG A 347 -12.11 -20.76 -16.66
N GLY A 348 -11.45 -19.93 -15.86
CA GLY A 348 -11.82 -19.65 -14.47
C GLY A 348 -11.41 -20.72 -13.45
N LYS A 349 -10.97 -21.91 -13.87
CA LYS A 349 -10.48 -22.95 -12.95
C LYS A 349 -9.01 -22.70 -12.59
N SER A 350 -8.77 -21.85 -11.58
CA SER A 350 -7.43 -21.44 -11.16
C SER A 350 -6.54 -22.62 -10.74
N ASN A 351 -7.11 -23.68 -10.15
CA ASN A 351 -6.40 -24.85 -9.63
C ASN A 351 -5.58 -25.65 -10.66
N TYR A 352 -5.90 -25.57 -11.96
CA TYR A 352 -5.17 -26.29 -13.01
C TYR A 352 -4.00 -25.49 -13.59
N HIS A 353 -3.89 -24.20 -13.26
CA HIS A 353 -2.88 -23.31 -13.81
C HIS A 353 -1.80 -23.03 -12.75
N LYS A 354 -0.63 -23.64 -12.91
CA LYS A 354 0.53 -23.39 -12.06
C LYS A 354 1.09 -21.99 -12.38
N ILE A 355 0.91 -21.04 -11.48
CA ILE A 355 1.51 -19.70 -11.58
C ILE A 355 2.99 -19.85 -11.19
N TYR A 356 3.90 -19.64 -12.13
CA TYR A 356 5.34 -19.87 -11.93
C TYR A 356 5.93 -19.08 -10.76
N LEU A 357 5.44 -17.87 -10.49
CA LEU A 357 5.88 -17.05 -9.35
C LEU A 357 5.55 -17.69 -7.98
N LEU A 358 4.41 -18.39 -7.86
CA LEU A 358 4.06 -19.14 -6.64
C LEU A 358 4.85 -20.44 -6.50
N SER A 359 5.30 -20.99 -7.62
CA SER A 359 5.96 -22.29 -7.68
C SER A 359 7.42 -22.20 -7.30
N ASP A 360 8.10 -21.17 -7.81
CA ASP A 360 9.50 -20.90 -7.48
C ASP A 360 9.70 -20.69 -5.97
N SER A 361 8.71 -20.09 -5.29
CA SER A 361 8.73 -19.93 -3.83
C SER A 361 8.32 -21.18 -3.02
N SER A 362 7.69 -22.19 -3.65
CA SER A 362 7.31 -23.45 -3.00
C SER A 362 8.27 -24.59 -3.29
N ASP A 363 8.94 -24.53 -4.44
CA ASP A 363 9.91 -25.52 -4.89
C ASP A 363 11.36 -25.05 -4.60
N SER A 364 11.56 -23.87 -3.98
CA SER A 364 12.86 -23.43 -3.48
C SER A 364 13.35 -24.40 -2.39
N SER A 365 14.26 -25.30 -2.77
CA SER A 365 15.16 -25.96 -1.84
C SER A 365 15.76 -24.89 -0.94
N LEU A 366 15.51 -24.98 0.38
CA LEU A 366 15.98 -24.03 1.39
C LEU A 366 17.40 -23.57 1.07
N GLY A 367 17.54 -22.31 0.64
CA GLY A 367 18.85 -21.74 0.39
C GLY A 367 19.65 -21.73 1.68
N MET A 368 20.98 -21.72 1.59
CA MET A 368 21.81 -21.55 2.79
C MET A 368 21.43 -20.26 3.55
N GLU A 369 21.04 -19.21 2.82
CA GLU A 369 20.58 -17.93 3.38
C GLU A 369 19.28 -18.08 4.19
N ASP A 370 18.35 -18.91 3.72
CA ASP A 370 17.08 -19.18 4.39
C ASP A 370 17.30 -19.96 5.68
N ILE A 371 18.21 -20.94 5.66
CA ILE A 371 18.58 -21.74 6.84
C ILE A 371 19.25 -20.84 7.89
N ILE A 372 20.17 -19.97 7.47
CA ILE A 372 20.84 -19.01 8.37
C ILE A 372 19.80 -18.06 8.99
N SER A 373 18.86 -17.55 8.19
CA SER A 373 17.80 -16.67 8.66
C SER A 373 16.87 -17.36 9.67
N LEU A 374 16.49 -18.61 9.42
CA LEU A 374 15.64 -19.41 10.31
C LEU A 374 16.37 -19.77 11.60
N LEU A 375 17.65 -20.15 11.52
CA LEU A 375 18.47 -20.43 12.69
C LEU A 375 18.65 -19.19 13.58
N CYS A 376 18.85 -18.02 12.97
CA CYS A 376 18.89 -16.75 13.70
C CYS A 376 17.55 -16.44 14.40
N LEU A 377 16.42 -16.68 13.73
CA LEU A 377 15.10 -16.53 14.33
C LEU A 377 14.89 -17.47 15.52
N VAL A 378 15.25 -18.74 15.38
CA VAL A 378 15.16 -19.73 16.46
C VAL A 378 16.08 -19.35 17.63
N ALA A 379 17.29 -18.84 17.35
CA ALA A 379 18.20 -18.36 18.38
C ALA A 379 17.65 -17.14 19.13
N LEU A 380 17.00 -16.18 18.44
CA LEU A 380 16.36 -15.04 19.10
C LEU A 380 15.17 -15.45 19.95
N ILE A 381 14.32 -16.35 19.45
CA ILE A 381 13.19 -16.90 20.21
C ILE A 381 13.70 -17.67 21.43
N GLY A 382 14.69 -18.55 21.24
CA GLY A 382 15.34 -19.31 22.32
C GLY A 382 15.98 -18.39 23.35
N GLY A 383 16.66 -17.33 22.94
CA GLY A 383 17.23 -16.33 23.83
C GLY A 383 16.16 -15.57 24.63
N ALA A 384 15.02 -15.25 24.01
CA ALA A 384 13.89 -14.64 24.71
C ALA A 384 13.31 -15.58 25.78
N PHE A 385 13.06 -16.85 25.44
CA PHE A 385 12.58 -17.84 26.40
C PHE A 385 13.59 -18.13 27.52
N LEU A 386 14.88 -18.24 27.18
CA LEU A 386 15.94 -18.46 28.17
C LEU A 386 16.06 -17.28 29.13
N SER A 387 15.88 -16.06 28.62
CA SER A 387 15.87 -14.87 29.47
C SER A 387 14.71 -14.87 30.47
N GLU A 388 13.55 -15.40 30.09
CA GLU A 388 12.43 -15.57 31.03
C GLU A 388 12.77 -16.61 32.09
N PHE A 389 13.41 -17.73 31.70
CA PHE A 389 13.78 -18.78 32.65
C PHE A 389 14.85 -18.35 33.66
N PHE A 390 15.83 -17.53 33.26
CA PHE A 390 16.91 -17.08 34.15
C PHE A 390 16.52 -15.91 35.08
N LEU A 391 15.47 -15.15 34.76
CA LEU A 391 15.01 -13.98 35.53
C LEU A 391 13.74 -14.23 36.35
N THR A 392 13.18 -15.45 36.27
CA THR A 392 12.14 -15.96 37.17
C THR A 392 12.79 -16.72 38.31
#